data_AF-A0A2M8KPE0-F1
#
_entry.id   AF-A0A2M8KPE0-F1
#
_cell.length_a   1.000
_cell.length_b   1.000
_cell.length_c   1.000
_cell.angle_alpha   90.00
_cell.angle_beta   90.00
_cell.angle_gamma   90.00
#
_symmetry.space_group_name_H-M   'P 1'
#
loop_
_entity.id
_entity.type
_entity.pdbx_description
1 polymer ?
#
loop_
_entity_poly.entity_id
_entity_poly.type
_entity_poly.pdbx_seq_one_letter_code
_entity_poly.pdbx_strand_id
1 'polypeptide(L)'
;PVILVVNKNDKKQTYLPQYMFLEDEFEETFHISALKSHGFEDLLDRLFEILSEEKEVSMVDPDHVYPLLNMDSKTFIAELIREKVFIMMGEEIPYSTTVVVDKIAERKNNLTYIKARILTTNDRHKKMLIGVAGRKIKELGSYARKEIALAINKKVFLDVTVEVDPHWQEVLYS
;
A
#
# COMPACT_ATOMS: atom_id res chain seq x y z
N PRO A 1 14.16 -10.59 19.32
CA PRO A 1 13.60 -11.90 18.89
C PRO A 1 13.15 -11.83 17.42
N VAL A 2 13.29 -12.95 16.70
CA VAL A 2 12.78 -13.12 15.35
C VAL A 2 11.76 -14.26 15.41
N ILE A 3 10.54 -14.01 14.93
CA ILE A 3 9.46 -15.00 14.92
C ILE A 3 9.20 -15.45 13.48
N LEU A 4 9.17 -16.75 13.24
CA LEU A 4 8.77 -17.31 11.96
C LEU A 4 7.25 -17.31 11.85
N VAL A 5 6.70 -16.62 10.84
CA VAL A 5 5.26 -16.59 10.58
C VAL A 5 4.96 -17.23 9.23
N VAL A 6 4.45 -18.46 9.26
CA VAL A 6 4.01 -19.19 8.07
C VAL A 6 2.59 -18.76 7.72
N ASN A 7 2.46 -17.89 6.72
CA ASN A 7 1.17 -17.37 6.26
C ASN A 7 0.53 -18.24 5.16
N LYS A 8 -0.77 -18.04 4.91
CA LYS A 8 -1.62 -18.74 3.93
C LYS A 8 -1.94 -20.18 4.32
N ASN A 9 -2.07 -20.46 5.62
CA ASN A 9 -2.46 -21.77 6.13
C ASN A 9 -3.90 -22.19 5.72
N ASP A 10 -4.70 -21.27 5.16
CA ASP A 10 -5.98 -21.58 4.54
C ASP A 10 -5.87 -22.31 3.18
N LYS A 11 -4.67 -22.38 2.59
CA LYS A 11 -4.41 -23.05 1.31
C LYS A 11 -3.65 -24.34 1.52
N LYS A 12 -3.82 -25.30 0.59
CA LYS A 12 -3.03 -26.53 0.55
C LYS A 12 -1.55 -26.19 0.41
N GLN A 13 -0.77 -26.49 1.44
CA GLN A 13 0.64 -26.12 1.48
C GLN A 13 1.50 -27.14 0.73
N THR A 14 1.61 -26.97 -0.59
CA THR A 14 2.40 -27.87 -1.46
C THR A 14 3.91 -27.65 -1.35
N TYR A 15 4.33 -26.50 -0.84
CA TYR A 15 5.73 -26.07 -0.72
C TYR A 15 6.26 -26.09 0.73
N LEU A 16 5.39 -26.30 1.73
CA LEU A 16 5.80 -26.29 3.13
C LEU A 16 6.96 -27.24 3.45
N PRO A 17 7.03 -28.47 2.88
CA PRO A 17 8.16 -29.37 3.12
C PRO A 17 9.53 -28.79 2.75
N GLN A 18 9.60 -27.81 1.85
CA GLN A 18 10.85 -27.17 1.43
C GLN A 18 11.35 -26.13 2.44
N TYR A 19 10.45 -25.65 3.30
CA TYR A 19 10.70 -24.61 4.30
C TYR A 19 10.67 -25.13 5.73
N MET A 20 10.34 -26.42 5.94
CA MET A 20 10.26 -27.03 7.28
C MET A 20 11.55 -26.87 8.08
N PHE A 21 12.72 -26.90 7.43
CA PHE A 21 14.00 -26.71 8.11
C PHE A 21 14.12 -25.33 8.79
N LEU A 22 13.35 -24.32 8.36
CA LEU A 22 13.35 -23.01 9.02
C LEU A 22 12.73 -23.09 10.41
N GLU A 23 11.80 -24.02 10.66
CA GLU A 23 11.22 -24.19 12.00
C GLU A 23 12.29 -24.62 13.02
N ASP A 24 13.37 -25.26 12.56
CA ASP A 24 14.51 -25.64 13.40
C ASP A 24 15.49 -24.46 13.64
N GLU A 25 15.45 -23.42 12.78
CA GLU A 25 16.34 -22.25 12.83
C GLU A 25 15.78 -21.10 13.68
N PHE A 26 14.47 -21.11 13.97
CA PHE A 26 13.79 -20.07 14.76
C PHE A 26 13.19 -20.65 16.04
N GLU A 27 13.33 -19.92 17.14
CA GLU A 27 12.81 -20.34 18.45
C GLU A 27 11.27 -20.41 18.49
N GLU A 28 10.60 -19.62 17.66
CA GLU A 28 9.15 -19.48 17.67
C GLU A 28 8.58 -19.47 16.25
N THR A 29 7.56 -20.30 16.03
CA THR A 29 6.88 -20.43 14.74
C THR A 29 5.36 -20.37 14.92
N PHE A 30 4.70 -19.52 14.13
CA PHE A 30 3.24 -19.39 14.08
C PHE A 30 2.72 -19.66 12.67
N HIS A 31 1.63 -20.44 12.58
CA HIS A 31 0.97 -20.76 11.31
C HIS A 31 -0.36 -20.02 11.21
N ILE A 32 -0.43 -19.04 10.31
CA ILE A 32 -1.57 -18.13 10.22
C ILE A 32 -2.24 -18.17 8.85
N SER A 33 -3.50 -17.72 8.82
CA SER A 33 -4.11 -17.20 7.60
C SER A 33 -4.48 -15.75 7.82
N ALA A 34 -3.65 -14.83 7.30
CA ALA A 34 -3.92 -13.40 7.39
C ALA A 34 -5.24 -13.02 6.69
N LEU A 35 -5.63 -13.74 5.64
CA LEU A 35 -6.88 -13.50 4.92
C LEU A 35 -8.12 -13.95 5.71
N LYS A 36 -7.99 -14.98 6.55
CA LYS A 36 -9.09 -15.54 7.36
C LYS A 36 -9.02 -15.13 8.82
N SER A 37 -8.05 -14.29 9.19
CA SER A 37 -7.75 -13.91 10.57
C SER A 37 -7.58 -15.12 11.51
N HIS A 38 -7.03 -16.23 10.99
CA HIS A 38 -6.83 -17.46 11.76
C HIS A 38 -5.38 -17.55 12.27
N GLY A 39 -5.20 -18.00 13.51
CA GLY A 39 -3.90 -18.09 14.19
C GLY A 39 -3.31 -16.73 14.60
N PHE A 40 -4.12 -15.66 14.53
CA PHE A 40 -3.67 -14.30 14.78
C PHE A 40 -3.64 -13.96 16.28
N GLU A 41 -4.52 -14.55 17.09
CA GLU A 41 -4.61 -14.30 18.53
C GLU A 41 -3.30 -14.72 19.23
N ASP A 42 -2.87 -15.97 19.07
CA ASP A 42 -1.63 -16.48 19.67
C ASP A 42 -0.39 -15.65 19.25
N LEU A 43 -0.34 -15.24 17.97
CA LEU A 43 0.75 -14.40 17.46
C LEU A 43 0.70 -13.00 18.10
N LEU A 44 -0.48 -12.40 18.24
CA LEU A 44 -0.62 -11.09 18.86
C LEU A 44 -0.25 -11.12 20.33
N ASP A 45 -0.74 -12.11 21.07
CA ASP A 45 -0.44 -12.27 22.49
C ASP A 45 1.07 -12.35 22.70
N ARG A 46 1.76 -13.16 21.89
CA ARG A 46 3.21 -13.27 21.95
C ARG A 46 3.93 -11.97 21.59
N LEU A 47 3.46 -11.25 20.56
CA LEU A 47 4.02 -9.95 20.22
C LEU A 47 3.84 -8.96 21.38
N PHE A 48 2.70 -8.96 22.06
CA PHE A 48 2.46 -8.12 23.23
C PHE A 48 3.35 -8.47 24.42
N GLU A 49 3.66 -9.75 24.65
CA GLU A 49 4.63 -10.18 25.66
C GLU A 49 6.06 -9.69 25.37
N ILE A 50 6.44 -9.61 24.09
CA ILE A 50 7.77 -9.19 23.66
C ILE A 50 7.94 -7.67 23.69
N LEU A 51 6.84 -6.93 23.54
CA LEU A 51 6.87 -5.47 23.61
C LEU A 51 7.39 -5.04 25.00
N SER A 52 8.54 -4.38 25.01
CA SER A 52 9.12 -3.85 26.24
C SER A 52 8.18 -2.83 26.88
N GLU A 53 8.02 -2.89 28.21
CA GLU A 53 7.24 -1.90 28.98
C GLU A 53 7.77 -0.45 28.79
N GLU A 54 9.03 -0.30 28.37
CA GLU A 54 9.67 1.00 28.16
C GLU A 54 9.45 1.58 26.75
N LYS A 55 8.39 2.36 26.63
CA LYS A 55 8.42 3.79 26.27
C LYS A 55 6.98 4.25 26.23
N GLU A 56 6.65 5.25 27.04
CA GLU A 56 5.45 6.07 26.84
C GLU A 56 5.36 6.40 25.35
N VAL A 57 4.39 5.79 24.66
CA VAL A 57 4.04 6.16 23.29
C VAL A 57 3.35 7.53 23.40
N SER A 58 4.15 8.58 23.53
CA SER A 58 3.71 9.98 23.62
C SER A 58 3.20 10.54 22.28
N MET A 59 2.74 9.67 21.37
CA MET A 59 2.35 10.03 20.01
C MET A 59 1.01 9.41 19.58
N VAL A 60 0.08 9.23 20.52
CA VAL A 60 -1.31 8.95 20.16
C VAL A 60 -2.13 10.18 20.51
N ASP A 61 -2.18 11.13 19.57
CA ASP A 61 -3.19 12.19 19.61
C ASP A 61 -4.56 11.51 19.40
N PRO A 62 -5.46 11.50 20.40
CA PRO A 62 -6.75 10.83 20.31
C PRO A 62 -7.65 11.39 19.19
N ASP A 63 -7.37 12.62 18.75
CA ASP A 63 -8.14 13.32 17.70
C ASP A 63 -7.57 13.11 16.29
N HIS A 64 -6.46 12.37 16.14
CA HIS A 64 -5.91 12.03 14.83
C HIS A 64 -6.74 10.93 14.16
N VAL A 65 -7.64 11.35 13.26
CA VAL A 65 -8.48 10.50 12.39
C VAL A 65 -7.69 9.86 11.24
N TYR A 66 -6.38 10.11 11.14
CA TYR A 66 -5.53 9.43 10.16
C TYR A 66 -5.18 8.02 10.63
N PRO A 67 -5.01 7.04 9.73
CA PRO A 67 -4.61 5.71 10.16
C PRO A 67 -3.32 5.82 10.99
N LEU A 68 -3.20 4.99 12.02
CA LEU A 68 -2.10 4.82 12.99
C LEU A 68 -0.71 4.55 12.36
N LEU A 69 -0.54 4.82 11.08
CA LEU A 69 0.68 4.77 10.31
C LEU A 69 1.31 6.17 10.39
N ASN A 70 2.62 6.25 10.64
CA ASN A 70 3.41 7.49 10.51
C ASN A 70 3.53 7.92 9.03
N MET A 71 2.41 8.03 8.32
CA MET A 71 2.31 8.34 6.90
C MET A 71 1.45 9.58 6.74
N ASP A 72 1.97 10.58 6.04
CA ASP A 72 1.20 11.77 5.71
C ASP A 72 0.12 11.46 4.67
N SER A 73 -0.88 12.34 4.57
CA SER A 73 -2.05 12.12 3.70
C SER A 73 -1.68 11.95 2.22
N LYS A 74 -0.59 12.57 1.74
CA LYS A 74 -0.15 12.43 0.35
C LYS A 74 0.38 11.03 0.10
N THR A 75 1.20 10.51 1.01
CA THR A 75 1.74 9.16 0.92
C THR A 75 0.62 8.12 0.97
N PHE A 76 -0.33 8.28 1.89
CA PHE A 76 -1.51 7.39 1.94
C PHE A 76 -2.29 7.36 0.62
N ILE A 77 -2.59 8.53 0.05
CA ILE A 77 -3.31 8.62 -1.24
C ILE A 77 -2.46 8.07 -2.40
N ALA A 78 -1.15 8.33 -2.39
CA ALA A 78 -0.23 7.79 -3.39
C ALA A 78 -0.25 6.26 -3.39
N GLU A 79 -0.23 5.64 -2.21
CA GLU A 79 -0.28 4.19 -2.06
C GLU A 79 -1.59 3.58 -2.56
N LEU A 80 -2.74 4.23 -2.31
CA LEU A 80 -4.02 3.78 -2.86
C LEU A 80 -4.04 3.81 -4.40
N ILE A 81 -3.43 4.84 -5.01
CA ILE A 81 -3.30 4.91 -6.48
C ILE A 81 -2.30 3.84 -6.97
N ARG A 82 -1.17 3.68 -6.29
CA ARG A 82 -0.12 2.70 -6.62
C ARG A 82 -0.64 1.26 -6.54
N GLU A 83 -1.51 0.96 -5.59
CA GLU A 83 -2.20 -0.32 -5.50
C GLU A 83 -3.05 -0.60 -6.74
N LYS A 84 -3.75 0.40 -7.28
CA LYS A 84 -4.52 0.22 -8.52
C LYS A 84 -3.63 0.07 -9.74
N VAL A 85 -2.47 0.72 -9.77
CA VAL A 85 -1.43 0.42 -10.77
C VAL A 85 -1.03 -1.06 -10.64
N PHE A 86 -0.72 -1.54 -9.43
CA PHE A 86 -0.30 -2.92 -9.20
C PHE A 86 -1.35 -3.96 -9.60
N ILE A 87 -2.62 -3.73 -9.27
CA ILE A 87 -3.72 -4.66 -9.58
C ILE A 87 -4.03 -4.69 -11.08
N MET A 88 -3.99 -3.53 -11.73
CA MET A 88 -4.43 -3.40 -13.13
C MET A 88 -3.33 -3.58 -14.16
N MET A 89 -2.07 -3.41 -13.73
CA MET A 89 -0.89 -3.58 -14.57
C MET A 89 -0.18 -4.86 -14.14
N GLY A 90 -0.03 -5.80 -15.06
CA GLY A 90 0.80 -6.99 -14.83
C GLY A 90 2.28 -6.73 -15.09
N GLU A 91 3.07 -7.79 -14.98
CA GLU A 91 4.49 -7.84 -15.38
C GLU A 91 5.39 -6.88 -14.57
N GLU A 92 6.28 -6.16 -15.24
CA GLU A 92 7.34 -5.31 -14.68
C GLU A 92 6.89 -3.88 -14.37
N ILE A 93 5.72 -3.46 -14.87
CA ILE A 93 5.27 -2.06 -14.79
C ILE A 93 5.14 -1.58 -13.35
N PRO A 94 4.45 -2.28 -12.44
CA PRO A 94 4.27 -1.79 -11.06
C PRO A 94 5.60 -1.49 -10.35
N TYR A 95 6.65 -2.24 -10.68
CA TYR A 95 7.99 -2.11 -10.09
C TYR A 95 8.82 -0.97 -10.70
N SER A 96 8.43 -0.50 -11.88
CA SER A 96 9.06 0.61 -12.61
C SER A 96 8.31 1.93 -12.48
N THR A 97 7.34 1.99 -11.56
CA THR A 97 6.45 3.13 -11.38
C THR A 97 6.37 3.57 -9.94
N THR A 98 6.15 4.86 -9.74
CA THR A 98 5.79 5.43 -8.44
C THR A 98 4.64 6.43 -8.60
N VAL A 99 4.01 6.81 -7.51
CA VAL A 99 2.95 7.80 -7.48
C VAL A 99 3.36 8.95 -6.57
N VAL A 100 3.20 10.17 -7.07
CA VAL A 100 3.44 11.39 -6.30
C VAL A 100 2.14 12.20 -6.26
N VAL A 101 1.71 12.60 -5.06
CA VAL A 101 0.57 13.52 -4.88
C VAL A 101 1.10 14.93 -4.73
N ASP A 102 0.98 15.73 -5.80
CA ASP A 102 1.46 17.11 -5.80
C ASP A 102 0.61 18.00 -4.90
N LYS A 103 -0.73 17.82 -4.94
CA LYS A 103 -1.67 18.74 -4.31
C LYS A 103 -2.90 18.02 -3.76
N ILE A 104 -3.28 18.38 -2.54
CA ILE A 104 -4.58 18.11 -1.94
C ILE A 104 -5.17 19.48 -1.58
N ALA A 105 -6.40 19.76 -2.02
CA ALA A 105 -7.06 21.02 -1.74
C ALA A 105 -8.56 20.83 -1.52
N GLU A 106 -9.07 21.38 -0.43
CA GLU A 106 -10.51 21.44 -0.22
C GLU A 106 -11.15 22.46 -1.18
N ARG A 107 -12.29 22.09 -1.76
CA ARG A 107 -13.12 22.93 -2.61
C ARG A 107 -14.52 23.02 -2.03
N LYS A 108 -15.33 23.91 -2.61
CA LYS A 108 -16.75 24.08 -2.25
C LYS A 108 -17.51 22.75 -2.31
N ASN A 109 -18.58 22.63 -1.54
CA ASN A 109 -19.49 21.47 -1.50
C ASN A 109 -18.84 20.17 -0.99
N ASN A 110 -17.94 20.26 -0.01
CA ASN A 110 -17.27 19.12 0.61
C ASN A 110 -16.54 18.23 -0.42
N LEU A 111 -15.91 18.87 -1.41
CA LEU A 111 -15.16 18.22 -2.48
C LEU A 111 -13.66 18.39 -2.24
N THR A 112 -12.94 17.28 -2.11
CA THR A 112 -11.48 17.28 -2.07
C THR A 112 -10.93 17.13 -3.48
N TYR A 113 -10.12 18.09 -3.93
CA TYR A 113 -9.35 17.99 -5.18
C TYR A 113 -7.98 17.42 -4.89
N ILE A 114 -7.62 16.37 -5.62
CA ILE A 114 -6.33 15.70 -5.53
C ILE A 114 -5.69 15.73 -6.91
N LYS A 115 -4.45 16.23 -6.99
CA LYS A 115 -3.60 16.14 -8.17
C LYS A 115 -2.46 15.18 -7.90
N ALA A 116 -2.34 14.15 -8.73
CA ALA A 116 -1.32 13.12 -8.62
C ALA A 116 -0.69 12.81 -9.97
N ARG A 117 0.54 12.31 -9.93
CA ARG A 117 1.30 11.88 -11.10
C ARG A 117 1.78 10.46 -10.89
N ILE A 118 1.56 9.61 -11.89
CA ILE A 118 2.19 8.30 -11.98
C ILE A 118 3.47 8.51 -12.78
N LEU A 119 4.62 8.33 -12.14
CA LEU A 119 5.92 8.41 -12.80
C LEU A 119 6.32 7.02 -13.27
N THR A 120 6.92 6.96 -14.45
CA THR A 120 7.49 5.72 -15.00
C THR A 120 8.83 5.99 -15.67
N THR A 121 9.63 4.95 -15.86
CA THR A 121 10.99 5.09 -16.40
C THR A 121 11.05 5.22 -17.92
N ASN A 122 10.01 4.80 -18.66
CA ASN A 122 10.05 4.79 -20.13
C ASN A 122 8.68 5.03 -20.79
N ASP A 123 8.71 5.43 -22.07
CA ASP A 123 7.51 5.73 -22.86
C ASP A 123 6.61 4.53 -23.14
N ARG A 124 7.17 3.31 -23.18
CA ARG A 124 6.37 2.09 -23.38
C ARG A 124 5.42 1.90 -22.20
N HIS A 125 5.92 2.01 -20.98
CA HIS A 125 5.11 1.89 -19.77
C HIS A 125 4.10 3.03 -19.67
N LYS A 126 4.48 4.26 -20.04
CA LYS A 126 3.54 5.38 -20.11
C LYS A 126 2.38 5.10 -21.04
N LYS A 127 2.64 4.59 -22.25
CA LYS A 127 1.58 4.20 -23.20
C LYS A 127 0.68 3.09 -22.64
N MET A 128 1.24 2.12 -21.94
CA MET A 128 0.49 1.03 -21.31
C MET A 128 -0.41 1.53 -20.16
N LEU A 129 0.11 2.39 -19.29
CA LEU A 129 -0.63 3.02 -18.19
C LEU A 129 -1.79 3.88 -18.68
N ILE A 130 -1.57 4.68 -19.74
CA ILE A 130 -2.63 5.47 -20.37
C ILE A 130 -3.66 4.54 -21.03
N GLY A 131 -3.18 3.53 -21.75
CA GLY A 131 -3.99 2.60 -22.52
C GLY A 131 -4.65 3.25 -23.74
N VAL A 132 -5.35 2.43 -24.54
CA VAL A 132 -6.00 2.88 -25.77
C VAL A 132 -7.03 3.98 -25.45
N ALA A 133 -6.88 5.14 -26.09
CA ALA A 133 -7.74 6.32 -25.89
C ALA A 133 -7.87 6.78 -24.41
N GLY A 134 -6.84 6.52 -23.59
CA GLY A 134 -6.87 6.87 -22.16
C GLY A 134 -7.81 6.02 -21.32
N ARG A 135 -8.30 4.88 -21.84
CA ARG A 135 -9.26 4.04 -21.10
C ARG A 135 -8.67 3.49 -19.80
N LYS A 136 -7.41 3.05 -19.81
CA LYS A 136 -6.78 2.39 -18.66
C LYS A 136 -6.55 3.37 -17.51
N ILE A 137 -6.00 4.55 -17.79
CA ILE A 137 -5.81 5.59 -16.77
C ILE A 137 -7.15 6.10 -16.20
N LYS A 138 -8.20 6.22 -17.02
CA LYS A 138 -9.54 6.59 -16.54
C LYS A 138 -10.14 5.55 -15.61
N GLU A 139 -9.99 4.27 -15.97
CA GLU A 139 -10.46 3.15 -15.17
C GLU A 139 -9.72 3.09 -13.82
N LEU A 140 -8.38 3.18 -13.86
CA LEU A 140 -7.52 3.23 -12.68
C LEU A 140 -7.87 4.40 -11.77
N GLY A 141 -7.95 5.61 -12.33
CA GLY A 141 -8.34 6.80 -11.57
C GLY A 141 -9.75 6.68 -10.98
N SER A 142 -10.69 6.02 -11.65
CA SER A 142 -12.03 5.77 -11.13
C SER A 142 -12.03 4.85 -9.91
N TYR A 143 -11.25 3.76 -9.95
CA TYR A 143 -11.12 2.85 -8.81
C TYR A 143 -10.42 3.53 -7.63
N ALA A 144 -9.27 4.17 -7.87
CA ALA A 144 -8.55 4.89 -6.82
C ALA A 144 -9.41 5.99 -6.19
N ARG A 145 -10.11 6.80 -7.00
CA ARG A 145 -11.00 7.86 -6.51
C ARG A 145 -12.11 7.33 -5.59
N LYS A 146 -12.72 6.19 -5.91
CA LYS A 146 -13.78 5.60 -5.09
C LYS A 146 -13.25 5.18 -3.73
N GLU A 147 -12.09 4.53 -3.70
CA GLU A 147 -11.46 4.08 -2.47
C GLU A 147 -10.97 5.23 -1.61
N ILE A 148 -10.31 6.23 -2.21
CA ILE A 148 -9.91 7.45 -1.49
C ILE A 148 -11.14 8.16 -0.91
N ALA A 149 -12.22 8.29 -1.68
CA ALA A 149 -13.45 8.93 -1.20
C ALA A 149 -14.07 8.20 0.00
N LEU A 150 -14.02 6.87 0.01
CA LEU A 150 -14.43 6.06 1.16
C LEU A 150 -13.51 6.26 2.35
N ALA A 151 -12.18 6.21 2.14
CA ALA A 151 -11.19 6.35 3.19
C ALA A 151 -11.25 7.71 3.91
N ILE A 152 -11.50 8.80 3.17
CA ILE A 152 -11.58 10.15 3.76
C ILE A 152 -13.01 10.63 4.03
N ASN A 153 -14.02 9.81 3.73
CA ASN A 153 -15.45 10.12 3.86
C ASN A 153 -15.86 11.49 3.24
N LYS A 154 -15.31 11.84 2.07
CA LYS A 154 -15.61 13.07 1.33
C LYS A 154 -15.76 12.81 -0.16
N LYS A 155 -16.40 13.73 -0.88
CA LYS A 155 -16.39 13.67 -2.35
C LYS A 155 -14.98 13.97 -2.85
N VAL A 156 -14.50 13.22 -3.83
CA VAL A 156 -13.15 13.39 -4.38
C VAL A 156 -13.21 13.67 -5.88
N PHE A 157 -12.49 14.71 -6.31
CA PHE A 157 -12.06 14.89 -7.68
C PHE A 157 -10.59 14.49 -7.76
N LEU A 158 -10.29 13.41 -8.48
CA LEU A 158 -8.95 12.89 -8.65
C LEU A 158 -8.45 13.20 -10.07
N ASP A 159 -7.38 13.98 -10.15
CA ASP A 159 -6.67 14.36 -11.37
C ASP A 159 -5.36 13.57 -11.42
N VAL A 160 -5.26 12.61 -12.34
CA VAL A 160 -4.09 11.72 -12.47
C VAL A 160 -3.50 11.88 -13.87
N THR A 161 -2.20 12.16 -13.93
CA THR A 161 -1.42 12.14 -15.17
C THR A 161 -0.33 11.07 -15.12
N VAL A 162 0.22 10.72 -16.28
CA VAL A 162 1.37 9.81 -16.39
C VAL A 162 2.54 10.54 -17.04
N GLU A 163 3.67 10.56 -16.36
CA GLU A 163 4.90 11.24 -16.78
C GLU A 163 6.05 10.25 -16.86
N VAL A 164 6.98 10.49 -17.80
CA VAL A 164 8.20 9.69 -17.93
C VAL A 164 9.32 10.47 -17.29
N ASP A 165 9.95 9.86 -16.31
CA ASP A 165 11.12 10.38 -15.63
C ASP A 165 12.07 9.21 -15.36
N PRO A 166 13.12 9.02 -16.17
CA PRO A 166 14.07 7.93 -15.98
C PRO A 166 14.79 7.96 -14.63
N HIS A 167 14.85 9.12 -13.97
CA HIS A 167 15.62 9.34 -12.75
C HIS A 167 14.73 9.54 -11.52
N TRP A 168 13.42 9.25 -11.62
CA TRP A 168 12.50 9.47 -10.49
C TRP A 168 12.97 8.76 -9.22
N GLN A 169 13.61 7.60 -9.36
CA GLN A 169 14.14 6.82 -8.23
C GLN A 169 15.25 7.57 -7.50
N GLU A 170 16.11 8.26 -8.23
CA GLU A 170 17.20 9.06 -7.66
C GLU A 170 16.64 10.30 -6.96
N VAL A 171 15.65 10.97 -7.56
CA VAL A 171 15.09 12.24 -7.06
C VAL A 171 14.18 12.06 -5.86
N LEU A 172 13.43 10.96 -5.78
CA LEU A 172 12.46 10.74 -4.70
C LEU A 172 13.06 10.09 -3.45
N TYR A 173 14.20 9.43 -3.56
CA TYR A 173 14.87 8.76 -2.45
C TYR A 173 16.22 9.41 -2.06
N SER A 174 16.55 10.57 -2.65
CA SER A 174 17.65 11.44 -2.20
C SER A 174 17.24 12.31 -1.02
#